data_AF-A0A7H8IJL6-F1
#
_entry.id   AF-A0A7H8IJL6-F1
#
_cell.length_a   1.000
_cell.length_b   1.000
_cell.length_c   1.000
_cell.angle_alpha   90.00
_cell.angle_beta   90.00
_cell.angle_gamma   90.00
#
_symmetry.space_group_name_H-M   'P 1'
#
loop_
_entity.id
_entity.type
_entity.pdbx_description
1 polymer ?
#
loop_
_entity_poly.entity_id
_entity_poly.type
_entity_poly.pdbx_seq_one_letter_code
_entity_poly.pdbx_strand_id
1 'polypeptide(L)'
;MSAVIAAMITAVAGVLGTLFAPLLHQRLTARQRLDRARAEERRRRREEERRAAYTGMNRASRQFHTLLKDTLHRIRDGVRTDEGRAQVEEARRDYRDRCAEARMIVPERVWAASRGLQDAEPRLSEMRRIMREDLGIAD
;
A
#
# COMPACT_ATOMS: atom_id res chain seq x y z
N MET A 1 -65.54 -10.26 -30.28
CA MET A 1 -65.25 -9.34 -29.16
C MET A 1 -63.83 -9.52 -28.61
N SER A 2 -63.36 -10.75 -28.38
CA SER A 2 -61.99 -11.02 -27.85
C SER A 2 -60.83 -10.50 -28.73
N ALA A 3 -60.93 -10.58 -30.06
CA ALA A 3 -59.85 -10.16 -30.96
C ALA A 3 -59.58 -8.65 -30.97
N VAL A 4 -60.64 -7.83 -30.86
CA VAL A 4 -60.53 -6.36 -30.80
C VAL A 4 -59.91 -5.92 -29.48
N ILE A 5 -60.31 -6.55 -28.37
CA ILE A 5 -59.73 -6.30 -27.05
C ILE A 5 -58.24 -6.65 -27.05
N ALA A 6 -57.86 -7.79 -27.62
CA ALA A 6 -56.46 -8.18 -27.76
C ALA A 6 -55.65 -7.16 -28.59
N ALA A 7 -56.17 -6.74 -29.75
CA ALA A 7 -55.51 -5.76 -30.61
C ALA A 7 -55.29 -4.40 -29.91
N MET A 8 -56.30 -3.93 -29.15
CA MET A 8 -56.20 -2.70 -28.38
C MET A 8 -55.14 -2.80 -27.27
N ILE A 9 -55.11 -3.92 -26.54
CA ILE A 9 -54.10 -4.16 -25.50
C ILE A 9 -52.70 -4.16 -26.11
N THR A 10 -52.49 -4.85 -27.25
CA THR A 10 -51.21 -4.89 -27.94
C THR A 10 -50.77 -3.50 -28.41
N ALA A 11 -51.68 -2.69 -28.97
CA ALA A 11 -51.38 -1.33 -29.41
C ALA A 11 -50.96 -0.43 -28.24
N VAL A 12 -51.70 -0.47 -27.12
CA VAL A 12 -51.37 0.30 -25.91
C VAL A 12 -50.04 -0.17 -25.31
N ALA A 13 -49.80 -1.48 -25.25
CA ALA A 13 -48.52 -2.02 -24.79
C ALA A 13 -47.33 -1.56 -25.66
N GLY A 14 -47.51 -1.47 -26.98
CA GLY A 14 -46.50 -0.95 -27.90
C GLY A 14 -46.17 0.53 -27.65
N VAL A 15 -47.20 1.38 -27.48
CA VAL A 15 -47.03 2.81 -27.19
C VAL A 15 -46.41 3.04 -25.81
N LEU A 16 -46.84 2.28 -24.80
CA LEU A 16 -46.22 2.33 -23.48
C LEU A 16 -44.75 1.86 -23.56
N GLY A 17 -44.45 0.81 -24.32
CA GLY A 17 -43.08 0.33 -24.54
C GLY A 17 -42.16 1.40 -25.12
N THR A 18 -42.61 2.15 -26.13
CA THR A 18 -41.80 3.21 -26.76
C THR A 18 -41.63 4.44 -25.88
N LEU A 19 -42.61 4.78 -25.04
CA LEU A 19 -42.51 5.90 -24.09
C LEU A 19 -41.66 5.57 -22.86
N PHE A 20 -41.71 4.33 -22.37
CA PHE A 20 -40.95 3.90 -21.19
C PHE A 20 -39.52 3.44 -21.50
N ALA A 21 -39.25 2.96 -22.72
CA ALA A 21 -37.91 2.49 -23.10
C ALA A 21 -36.80 3.56 -22.91
N PRO A 22 -36.97 4.83 -23.32
CA PRO A 22 -35.96 5.88 -23.11
C PRO A 22 -35.69 6.15 -21.63
N LEU A 23 -36.72 6.14 -20.78
CA LEU A 23 -36.58 6.37 -19.34
C LEU A 23 -35.83 5.22 -18.65
N LEU A 24 -36.15 3.97 -19.00
CA LEU A 24 -35.43 2.79 -18.53
C LEU A 24 -33.97 2.83 -18.99
N HIS A 25 -33.74 3.17 -20.26
CA HIS A 25 -32.39 3.29 -20.81
C HIS A 25 -31.58 4.39 -20.11
N GLN A 26 -32.19 5.54 -19.84
CA GLN A 26 -31.57 6.65 -19.12
C GLN A 26 -31.23 6.26 -17.68
N ARG A 27 -32.13 5.56 -16.96
CA ARG A 27 -31.90 5.09 -15.59
C ARG A 27 -30.78 4.05 -15.52
N LEU A 28 -30.77 3.08 -16.43
CA LEU A 28 -29.71 2.08 -16.52
C LEU A 28 -28.35 2.73 -16.83
N THR A 29 -28.31 3.66 -17.79
CA THR A 29 -27.09 4.38 -18.16
C THR A 29 -26.58 5.25 -17.00
N ALA A 30 -27.46 5.93 -16.27
CA ALA A 30 -27.09 6.72 -15.10
C ALA A 30 -26.50 5.83 -13.99
N ARG A 31 -27.11 4.67 -13.70
CA ARG A 31 -26.58 3.69 -12.74
C ARG A 31 -25.21 3.16 -13.17
N GLN A 32 -25.06 2.76 -14.43
CA GLN A 32 -23.78 2.30 -14.97
C GLN A 32 -22.68 3.35 -14.86
N ARG A 33 -22.97 4.64 -15.09
CA ARG A 33 -22.00 5.72 -14.93
C ARG A 33 -21.58 5.89 -13.46
N LEU A 34 -22.52 5.84 -12.52
CA LEU A 34 -22.22 5.91 -11.09
C LEU A 34 -21.38 4.72 -10.62
N ASP A 35 -21.69 3.52 -11.09
CA ASP A 35 -20.94 2.32 -10.73
C ASP A 35 -19.52 2.34 -11.30
N ARG A 36 -19.34 2.81 -12.55
CA ARG A 36 -18.01 3.05 -13.14
C ARG A 36 -17.23 4.10 -12.37
N ALA A 37 -17.84 5.25 -12.05
CA ALA A 37 -17.19 6.30 -11.27
C ALA A 37 -16.72 5.79 -9.90
N ARG A 38 -17.57 5.02 -9.20
CA ARG A 38 -17.21 4.38 -7.92
C ARG A 38 -16.09 3.35 -8.07
N ALA A 39 -16.11 2.56 -9.15
CA ALA A 39 -15.06 1.59 -9.42
C ALA A 39 -13.72 2.26 -9.73
N GLU A 40 -13.73 3.34 -10.50
CA GLU A 40 -12.56 4.17 -10.79
C GLU A 40 -12.02 4.82 -9.51
N GLU A 41 -12.88 5.37 -8.66
CA GLU A 41 -12.48 5.95 -7.39
C GLU A 41 -11.83 4.91 -6.47
N ARG A 42 -12.44 3.72 -6.33
CA ARG A 42 -11.85 2.60 -5.57
C ARG A 42 -10.49 2.20 -6.12
N ARG A 43 -10.33 2.20 -7.44
CA ARG A 43 -9.06 1.89 -8.09
C ARG A 43 -8.01 2.96 -7.79
N ARG A 44 -8.37 4.25 -7.90
CA ARG A 44 -7.48 5.38 -7.59
C ARG A 44 -7.02 5.32 -6.12
N ARG A 45 -7.94 5.13 -5.18
CA ARG A 45 -7.62 4.99 -3.75
C ARG A 45 -6.62 3.85 -3.50
N ARG A 46 -6.84 2.67 -4.09
CA ARG A 46 -5.90 1.53 -3.97
C ARG A 46 -4.54 1.83 -4.59
N GLU A 47 -4.49 2.54 -5.71
CA GLU A 47 -3.22 2.95 -6.33
C GLU A 47 -2.47 3.98 -5.46
N GLU A 48 -3.18 4.93 -4.87
CA GLU A 48 -2.65 5.93 -3.93
C GLU A 48 -2.13 5.28 -2.64
N GLU A 49 -2.89 4.38 -2.02
CA GLU A 49 -2.48 3.61 -0.83
C GLU A 49 -1.18 2.83 -1.10
N ARG A 50 -1.08 2.16 -2.26
CA ARG A 50 0.14 1.44 -2.65
C ARG A 50 1.33 2.38 -2.87
N ARG A 51 1.12 3.54 -3.51
CA ARG A 51 2.18 4.55 -3.71
C ARG A 51 2.67 5.11 -2.37
N ALA A 52 1.76 5.38 -1.44
CA ALA A 52 2.09 5.83 -0.09
C ALA A 52 2.93 4.77 0.65
N ALA A 53 2.48 3.51 0.63
CA ALA A 53 3.22 2.40 1.25
C ALA A 53 4.64 2.24 0.68
N TYR A 54 4.81 2.26 -0.65
CA TYR A 54 6.13 2.18 -1.26
C TYR A 54 7.02 3.36 -0.91
N THR A 55 6.46 4.57 -0.89
CA THR A 55 7.22 5.79 -0.57
C THR A 55 7.68 5.78 0.89
N GLY A 56 6.78 5.40 1.81
CA GLY A 56 7.08 5.27 3.23
C GLY A 56 8.20 4.27 3.50
N MET A 57 8.08 3.06 2.93
CA MET A 57 9.09 2.00 3.06
C MET A 57 10.45 2.42 2.48
N ASN A 58 10.48 2.99 1.26
CA ASN A 58 11.72 3.40 0.62
C ASN A 58 12.41 4.56 1.37
N ARG A 59 11.63 5.50 1.90
CA ARG A 59 12.15 6.61 2.69
C ARG A 59 12.79 6.13 3.98
N ALA A 60 12.09 5.28 4.73
CA ALA A 60 12.59 4.74 6.00
C ALA A 60 13.84 3.87 5.78
N SER A 61 13.85 3.04 4.72
CA SER A 61 15.03 2.25 4.35
C SER A 61 16.26 3.10 4.04
N ARG A 62 16.10 4.16 3.22
CA ARG A 62 17.20 5.09 2.91
C ARG A 62 17.70 5.81 4.16
N GLN A 63 16.79 6.28 5.01
CA GLN A 63 17.13 6.98 6.25
C GLN A 63 17.93 6.08 7.19
N PHE A 64 17.46 4.84 7.41
CA PHE A 64 18.18 3.85 8.21
C PHE A 64 19.58 3.56 7.65
N HIS A 65 19.70 3.33 6.33
CA HIS A 65 21.01 3.07 5.71
C HIS A 65 21.97 4.27 5.80
N THR A 66 21.48 5.49 5.62
CA THR A 66 22.31 6.70 5.77
C THR A 66 22.84 6.81 7.19
N LEU A 67 21.97 6.71 8.20
CA LEU A 67 22.37 6.81 9.60
C LEU A 67 23.32 5.68 10.02
N LEU A 68 23.07 4.46 9.52
CA LEU A 68 23.95 3.32 9.75
C LEU A 68 25.35 3.59 9.17
N LYS A 69 25.43 4.04 7.91
CA LYS A 69 26.71 4.35 7.25
C LYS A 69 27.45 5.48 7.97
N ASP A 70 26.76 6.56 8.33
CA ASP A 70 27.35 7.69 9.04
C ASP A 70 27.89 7.28 10.41
N THR A 71 27.14 6.44 11.13
CA THR A 71 27.58 5.93 12.43
C THR A 71 28.79 5.01 12.31
N LEU A 72 28.84 4.14 11.29
CA LEU A 72 30.02 3.31 11.02
C LEU A 72 31.25 4.15 10.69
N HIS A 73 31.09 5.23 9.90
CA HIS A 73 32.19 6.15 9.61
C HIS A 73 32.69 6.85 10.89
N ARG A 74 31.80 7.32 11.76
CA ARG A 74 32.21 7.94 13.03
C ARG A 74 32.91 6.96 13.97
N ILE A 75 32.43 5.72 14.06
CA ILE A 75 33.08 4.67 14.87
C ILE A 75 34.49 4.41 14.34
N ARG A 76 34.67 4.30 13.02
CA ARG A 76 35.99 4.16 12.40
C ARG A 76 36.91 5.33 12.76
N ASP A 77 36.37 6.54 12.84
CA ASP A 77 37.10 7.75 13.18
C ASP A 77 37.28 7.93 14.71
N GLY A 78 36.93 6.92 15.52
CA GLY A 78 37.08 6.88 16.97
C GLY A 78 35.98 7.61 17.76
N VAL A 79 34.97 8.14 17.08
CA VAL A 79 33.87 8.92 17.68
C VAL A 79 32.66 8.02 17.88
N ARG A 80 32.42 7.57 19.12
CA ARG A 80 31.24 6.77 19.49
C ARG A 80 30.36 7.56 20.44
N THR A 81 29.16 7.94 19.98
CA THR A 81 28.19 8.69 20.79
C THR A 81 26.94 7.86 21.07
N ASP A 82 26.37 8.02 22.27
CA ASP A 82 25.08 7.42 22.62
C ASP A 82 23.93 7.93 21.77
N GLU A 83 23.97 9.21 21.43
CA GLU A 83 22.97 9.84 20.56
C GLU A 83 22.97 9.22 19.15
N GLY A 84 24.15 8.97 18.57
CA GLY A 84 24.25 8.30 17.27
C GLY A 84 23.72 6.86 17.33
N ARG A 85 23.97 6.15 18.43
CA ARG A 85 23.37 4.82 18.66
C ARG A 85 21.84 4.88 18.72
N ALA A 86 21.30 5.83 19.49
CA ALA A 86 19.85 6.00 19.66
C ALA A 86 19.16 6.33 18.32
N GLN A 87 19.72 7.25 17.53
CA GLN A 87 19.18 7.62 16.21
C GLN A 87 19.15 6.45 15.22
N VAL A 88 20.17 5.60 15.22
CA VAL A 88 20.19 4.39 14.37
C VAL A 88 19.12 3.39 14.81
N GLU A 89 18.94 3.18 16.11
CA GLU A 89 17.92 2.26 16.62
C GLU A 89 16.50 2.79 16.36
N GLU A 90 16.27 4.09 16.50
CA GLU A 90 15.01 4.73 16.15
C GLU A 90 14.68 4.55 14.67
N ALA A 91 15.63 4.86 13.77
CA ALA A 91 15.45 4.68 12.34
C ALA A 91 15.22 3.22 11.93
N ARG A 92 15.83 2.27 12.66
CA ARG A 92 15.60 0.84 12.48
C ARG A 92 14.18 0.44 12.84
N ARG A 93 13.63 0.98 13.93
CA ARG A 93 12.24 0.73 14.34
C ARG A 93 11.25 1.30 13.32
N ASP A 94 11.43 2.56 12.91
CA ASP A 94 10.58 3.17 11.86
C ASP A 94 10.62 2.37 10.55
N TYR A 95 11.81 1.90 10.14
CA TYR A 95 11.93 1.01 8.98
C TYR A 95 11.13 -0.28 9.13
N ARG A 96 11.22 -0.96 10.29
CA ARG A 96 10.46 -2.19 10.56
C ARG A 96 8.95 -1.96 10.55
N ASP A 97 8.49 -0.89 11.18
CA ASP A 97 7.06 -0.53 11.25
C ASP A 97 6.50 -0.25 9.85
N ARG A 98 7.23 0.54 9.05
CA ARG A 98 6.84 0.83 7.65
C ARG A 98 6.87 -0.40 6.75
N CYS A 99 7.78 -1.34 6.99
CA CYS A 99 7.77 -2.62 6.30
C CYS A 99 6.54 -3.47 6.68
N ALA A 100 6.15 -3.48 7.96
CA ALA A 100 4.96 -4.21 8.42
C ALA A 100 3.67 -3.63 7.82
N GLU A 101 3.52 -2.30 7.82
CA GLU A 101 2.40 -1.61 7.16
C GLU A 101 2.38 -1.90 5.65
N ALA A 102 3.52 -1.78 4.99
CA ALA A 102 3.62 -2.04 3.56
C ALA A 102 3.24 -3.48 3.21
N ARG A 103 3.59 -4.48 4.03
CA ARG A 103 3.26 -5.90 3.78
C ARG A 103 1.75 -6.15 3.68
N MET A 104 0.92 -5.34 4.34
CA MET A 104 -0.55 -5.46 4.26
C MET A 104 -1.14 -4.94 2.94
N ILE A 105 -0.38 -4.14 2.20
CA ILE A 105 -0.84 -3.40 1.01
C ILE A 105 -0.13 -3.86 -0.27
N VAL A 106 1.12 -4.29 -0.13
CA VAL A 106 2.05 -4.57 -1.22
C VAL A 106 1.90 -6.02 -1.70
N PRO A 107 1.93 -6.29 -3.02
CA PRO A 107 1.89 -7.66 -3.52
C PRO A 107 3.08 -8.51 -3.08
N GLU A 108 2.85 -9.79 -2.82
CA GLU A 108 3.86 -10.75 -2.33
C GLU A 108 5.14 -10.80 -3.19
N ARG A 109 5.03 -10.63 -4.52
CA ARG A 109 6.21 -10.58 -5.41
C ARG A 109 7.17 -9.42 -5.09
N VAL A 110 6.65 -8.28 -4.65
CA VAL A 110 7.45 -7.10 -4.30
C VAL A 110 8.08 -7.32 -2.91
N TRP A 111 7.31 -7.92 -1.99
CA TRP A 111 7.82 -8.32 -0.68
C TRP A 111 8.93 -9.37 -0.79
N ALA A 112 8.75 -10.37 -1.65
CA ALA A 112 9.73 -11.42 -1.92
C ALA A 112 11.08 -10.85 -2.38
N ALA A 113 11.07 -9.79 -3.20
CA ALA A 113 12.29 -9.09 -3.61
C ALA A 113 12.98 -8.36 -2.45
N SER A 114 12.24 -7.92 -1.42
CA SER A 114 12.81 -7.28 -0.23
C SER A 114 13.32 -8.27 0.83
N ARG A 115 13.00 -9.57 0.73
CA ARG A 115 13.39 -10.58 1.73
C ARG A 115 14.91 -10.68 1.92
N GLY A 116 15.68 -10.57 0.84
CA GLY A 116 17.15 -10.62 0.95
C GLY A 116 17.75 -9.55 1.87
N LEU A 117 17.10 -8.39 1.99
CA LEU A 117 17.52 -7.32 2.89
C LEU A 117 17.07 -7.59 4.34
N GLN A 118 15.88 -8.19 4.53
CA GLN A 118 15.38 -8.57 5.85
C GLN A 118 16.13 -9.74 6.46
N ASP A 119 16.51 -10.74 5.66
CA ASP A 119 17.25 -11.90 6.14
C ASP A 119 18.65 -11.53 6.66
N ALA A 120 19.20 -10.40 6.22
CA ALA A 120 20.48 -9.87 6.70
C ALA A 120 20.37 -9.16 8.07
N GLU A 121 19.17 -8.77 8.48
CA GLU A 121 18.92 -7.93 9.64
C GLU A 121 19.18 -8.61 11.01
N PRO A 122 18.86 -9.90 11.20
CA PRO A 122 19.30 -10.66 12.37
C PRO A 122 20.82 -10.77 12.45
N ARG A 123 21.51 -10.92 11.31
CA ARG A 123 22.98 -11.03 11.27
C ARG A 123 23.66 -9.72 11.66
N LEU A 124 23.10 -8.59 11.26
CA LEU A 124 23.60 -7.27 11.69
C LEU A 124 23.39 -7.06 13.19
N SER A 125 22.27 -7.54 13.73
CA SER A 125 21.98 -7.48 15.16
C SER A 125 22.97 -8.34 15.97
N GLU A 126 23.28 -9.53 15.46
CA GLU A 126 24.24 -10.45 16.06
C GLU A 126 25.68 -9.92 15.98
N MET A 127 26.10 -9.39 14.83
CA MET A 127 27.40 -8.72 14.67
C MET A 127 27.54 -7.55 15.66
N ARG A 128 26.47 -6.78 15.88
CA ARG A 128 26.45 -5.70 16.89
C ARG A 128 26.58 -6.22 18.31
N ARG A 129 25.96 -7.37 18.62
CA ARG A 129 26.10 -8.03 19.93
C ARG A 129 27.56 -8.43 20.17
N ILE A 130 28.16 -9.13 19.21
CA ILE A 130 29.56 -9.57 19.28
C ILE A 130 30.51 -8.37 19.42
N MET A 131 30.32 -7.30 18.63
CA MET A 131 31.13 -6.07 18.77
C MET A 131 31.00 -5.42 20.16
N ARG A 132 29.84 -5.53 20.81
CA ARG A 132 29.65 -4.98 22.17
C ARG A 132 30.43 -5.77 23.21
N GLU A 133 30.36 -7.09 23.10
CA GLU A 133 31.09 -8.02 23.97
C GLU A 133 32.60 -7.80 23.84
N ASP A 134 33.12 -7.68 22.61
CA ASP A 134 34.54 -7.41 22.34
C ASP A 134 35.01 -6.04 22.87
N LEU A 135 34.13 -5.04 22.86
CA LEU A 135 34.40 -3.70 23.40
C LEU A 135 34.17 -3.59 24.91
N GLY A 136 33.87 -4.69 25.61
CA GLY A 136 33.65 -4.73 27.05
C GLY A 136 32.42 -3.93 27.52
N ILE A 137 31.46 -3.66 26.64
CA ILE A 137 30.23 -2.95 26.96
C ILE A 137 29.14 -3.97 27.29
N ALA A 138 28.85 -4.14 28.57
CA ALA A 138 27.71 -4.92 29.05
C ALA A 138 26.37 -4.20 28.76
N ASP A 139 25.31 -4.99 28.58
CA ASP A 139 23.91 -4.53 28.39
C ASP A 139 23.38 -3.72 29.58
#